data_AF-A0A4U9UK81-F1
#
_entry.id   AF-A0A4U9UK81-F1
#
_cell.length_a   1.000
_cell.length_b   1.000
_cell.length_c   1.000
_cell.angle_alpha   90.00
_cell.angle_beta   90.00
_cell.angle_gamma   90.00
#
_symmetry.space_group_name_H-M   'P 1'
#
loop_
_entity.id
_entity.type
_entity.pdbx_description
1 polymer ?
#
loop_
_entity_poly.entity_id
_entity_poly.type
_entity_poly.pdbx_seq_one_letter_code
_entity_poly.pdbx_strand_id
1 'polypeptide(L)' 'MYIDKKGLSTGDLSVAANMYLRIEKEQVVTYFERYIFFNQPIPEEVQQRLQQVAEESPVSMILKDSTVVYTNIKNRL' A
#
# COMPACT_ATOMS: atom_id res chain seq x y z
N MET A 1 3.72 12.62 2.15
CA MET A 1 2.67 13.65 1.95
C MET A 1 1.57 13.61 3.01
N TYR A 2 0.71 12.58 3.08
CA TYR A 2 -0.40 12.58 4.05
C TYR A 2 0.10 12.60 5.51
N ILE A 3 1.10 11.77 5.82
CA ILE A 3 1.82 11.72 7.10
C ILE A 3 2.29 13.12 7.50
N ASP A 4 3.04 13.79 6.61
CA ASP A 4 3.58 15.13 6.83
C ASP A 4 2.46 16.17 7.04
N LYS A 5 1.42 16.14 6.19
CA LYS A 5 0.28 17.08 6.25
C LYS A 5 -0.52 16.96 7.55
N LYS A 6 -0.50 15.78 8.17
CA LYS A 6 -1.20 15.49 9.43
C LYS A 6 -0.30 15.52 10.65
N GLY A 7 1.01 15.77 10.48
CA GLY A 7 1.97 15.77 11.57
C GLY A 7 2.05 14.43 12.30
N LEU A 8 1.83 13.32 11.59
CA LEU A 8 1.85 11.99 12.19
C LEU A 8 3.30 11.58 12.49
N SER A 9 3.58 11.22 13.74
CA SER A 9 4.88 10.67 14.13
C SER A 9 4.94 9.18 13.79
N THR A 10 5.37 8.85 12.58
CA THR A 10 5.46 7.46 12.11
C THR A 10 6.88 6.90 12.08
N GLY A 11 7.90 7.74 12.36
CA GLY A 11 9.30 7.39 12.16
C GLY A 11 9.63 7.05 10.69
N ASP A 12 10.76 6.38 10.50
CA ASP A 12 11.15 5.86 9.19
C ASP A 12 10.26 4.70 8.77
N LEU A 13 10.00 4.62 7.47
CA LEU A 13 9.28 3.51 6.85
C LEU A 13 10.09 2.89 5.73
N SER A 14 9.82 1.62 5.45
CA SER A 14 10.34 0.92 4.28
C SER A 14 9.19 0.31 3.49
N VAL A 15 9.40 0.13 2.19
CA VAL A 15 8.39 -0.46 1.30
C VAL A 15 9.03 -1.61 0.54
N ALA A 16 8.41 -2.78 0.60
CA ALA A 16 8.67 -3.87 -0.33
C ALA A 16 7.53 -3.93 -1.34
N ALA A 17 7.86 -4.04 -2.62
CA ALA A 17 6.87 -4.17 -3.68
C ALA A 17 7.24 -5.33 -4.59
N ASN A 18 6.23 -6.06 -5.04
CA ASN A 18 6.35 -7.10 -6.05
C ASN A 18 5.31 -6.88 -7.14
N MET A 19 5.68 -7.18 -8.38
CA MET A 19 4.79 -7.14 -9.53
C MET A 19 4.86 -8.47 -10.25
N TYR A 20 3.70 -9.05 -10.55
CA TYR A 20 3.60 -10.31 -11.29
C TYR A 20 2.37 -10.34 -12.18
N LEU A 21 2.32 -11.27 -13.12
CA LEU A 21 1.19 -11.48 -14.02
C LEU A 21 0.49 -12.79 -13.68
N ARG A 22 -0.83 -12.83 -13.82
CA ARG A 22 -1.62 -14.07 -13.79
C ARG A 22 -2.58 -14.10 -14.97
N ILE A 23 -2.92 -15.31 -15.42
CA ILE A 23 -3.99 -15.50 -16.38
C ILE A 23 -5.26 -15.82 -15.59
N GLU A 24 -6.28 -14.99 -15.73
CA GLU A 24 -7.59 -15.17 -15.11
C GLU A 24 -8.67 -14.96 -16.15
N LYS A 25 -9.59 -15.94 -16.28
CA LYS A 25 -10.68 -15.88 -17.27
C LYS A 25 -10.17 -15.51 -18.68
N GLU A 26 -9.06 -16.13 -19.08
CA GLU A 26 -8.40 -15.93 -20.39
C GLU A 26 -7.81 -14.52 -20.61
N GLN A 27 -7.72 -13.69 -19.57
CA GLN A 27 -7.09 -12.37 -19.62
C GLN A 27 -5.83 -12.33 -18.77
N VAL A 28 -4.82 -11.58 -19.23
CA VAL A 28 -3.62 -11.30 -18.44
C VAL A 28 -3.94 -10.18 -17.46
N VAL A 29 -3.88 -10.50 -16.17
CA VAL A 29 -4.07 -9.55 -15.07
C VAL A 29 -2.71 -9.24 -14.46
N THR A 30 -2.40 -7.96 -14.31
CA THR A 30 -1.21 -7.52 -13.58
C THR A 30 -1.54 -7.42 -12.10
N TYR A 31 -0.68 -7.96 -11.27
CA TYR A 31 -0.79 -7.90 -9.81
C TYR A 31 0.37 -7.08 -9.27
N PHE A 32 0.05 -6.11 -8.42
CA PHE A 32 0.99 -5.36 -7.61
C PHE A 32 0.72 -5.65 -6.15
N GLU A 33 1.70 -6.21 -5.46
CA GLU A 33 1.68 -6.37 -4.02
C GLU A 33 2.67 -5.38 -3.41
N ARG A 34 2.23 -4.60 -2.43
CA ARG A 34 3.12 -3.75 -1.65
C ARG A 34 2.90 -3.95 -0.16
N TYR A 35 4.02 -3.96 0.55
CA TYR A 35 4.10 -4.04 1.99
C TYR A 35 4.82 -2.81 2.50
N ILE A 36 4.14 -2.03 3.34
CA ILE A 36 4.69 -0.85 3.99
C ILE A 36 5.00 -1.22 5.43
N PHE A 37 6.26 -1.06 5.82
CA PHE A 37 6.74 -1.38 7.15
C PHE A 37 7.11 -0.11 7.89
N PHE A 38 6.55 0.07 9.08
CA PHE A 38 6.96 1.14 9.99
C PHE A 38 7.99 0.60 10.97
N ASN A 39 9.09 1.35 11.17
CA ASN A 39 10.16 0.99 12.10
C ASN A 39 9.81 1.29 13.56
N GLN A 40 8.66 1.92 13.80
CA GLN A 40 8.10 2.15 15.12
C GLN A 40 6.64 1.68 15.13
N PRO A 41 6.13 1.20 16.27
CA PRO A 41 4.71 0.88 16.41
C PRO A 41 3.88 2.15 16.19
N ILE A 42 2.98 2.11 15.20
CA ILE A 42 1.98 3.15 15.00
C ILE A 42 0.59 2.64 15.45
N PRO A 43 -0.27 3.52 15.99
CA PRO A 43 -1.61 3.12 16.42
C PRO A 43 -2.41 2.45 15.30
N GLU A 44 -3.24 1.47 15.63
CA GLU A 44 -4.01 0.70 14.64
C GLU A 44 -4.91 1.59 13.77
N GLU A 45 -5.58 2.58 14.37
CA GLU A 45 -6.39 3.56 13.63
C GLU A 45 -5.56 4.32 12.58
N VAL A 46 -4.32 4.68 12.93
CA VAL A 46 -3.39 5.34 12.01
C VAL A 46 -2.99 4.37 10.91
N GLN A 47 -2.75 3.09 11.20
CA GLN A 47 -2.46 2.08 10.19
C GLN A 47 -3.61 1.95 9.19
N GLN A 48 -4.84 1.75 9.68
CA GLN A 48 -6.02 1.61 8.83
C GLN A 48 -6.20 2.85 7.95
N ARG A 49 -6.01 4.05 8.51
CA ARG A 49 -6.11 5.29 7.75
C ARG A 49 -5.04 5.43 6.69
N LEU A 50 -3.80 5.08 7.01
CA LEU A 50 -2.69 5.14 6.05
C LEU A 50 -2.85 4.09 4.94
N GLN A 51 -3.39 2.92 5.26
CA GLN A 51 -3.70 1.89 4.28
C GLN A 51 -4.76 2.39 3.29
N GLN A 52 -5.85 2.95 3.80
CA GLN A 52 -6.89 3.56 2.96
C GLN A 52 -6.33 4.65 2.04
N VAL A 53 -5.53 5.57 2.60
CA VAL A 53 -4.90 6.65 1.82
C VAL A 53 -4.01 6.10 0.71
N ALA A 54 -3.27 5.01 0.96
CA ALA A 54 -2.45 4.38 -0.04
C ALA A 54 -3.31 3.72 -1.13
N GLU A 55 -4.39 3.01 -0.78
CA GLU A 55 -5.31 2.36 -1.72
C GLU A 55 -6.09 3.34 -2.60
N GLU A 56 -6.36 4.54 -2.09
CA GLU A 56 -7.01 5.66 -2.79
C GLU A 56 -6.00 6.55 -3.53
N SER A 57 -4.71 6.23 -3.53
CA SER A 57 -3.70 7.06 -4.20
C SER A 57 -3.96 7.15 -5.71
N PRO A 58 -3.65 8.29 -6.37
CA PRO A 58 -3.88 8.45 -7.81
C PRO A 58 -3.26 7.33 -8.65
N VAL A 59 -2.07 6.87 -8.27
CA VAL A 59 -1.39 5.74 -8.94
C VAL A 59 -2.20 4.45 -8.79
N SER A 60 -2.71 4.16 -7.59
CA SER A 60 -3.59 3.00 -7.37
C SER A 60 -4.92 3.11 -8.11
N MET A 61 -5.44 4.31 -8.38
CA MET A 61 -6.65 4.49 -9.16
C MET A 61 -6.42 4.33 -10.67
N ILE A 62 -5.30 4.85 -11.20
CA ILE A 62 -4.95 4.76 -12.63
C ILE A 62 -4.68 3.31 -13.06
N LEU A 63 -4.12 2.48 -12.18
CA LEU A 63 -3.75 1.12 -12.53
C LEU A 63 -4.95 0.13 -12.58
N LYS A 64 -6.09 0.46 -11.96
CA LYS A 64 -7.17 -0.49 -11.63
C LYS A 64 -7.87 -1.18 -12.81
N ASP A 65 -7.76 -0.67 -14.04
CA ASP A 65 -8.51 -1.23 -15.18
C ASP A 65 -8.04 -2.62 -15.63
N SER A 66 -6.73 -2.92 -15.49
CA SER A 66 -6.15 -4.24 -15.78
C SER A 66 -5.14 -4.70 -14.73
N THR A 67 -5.10 -4.00 -13.60
CA THR A 67 -4.14 -4.24 -12.52
C THR A 67 -4.85 -4.34 -11.18
N VAL A 68 -4.56 -5.39 -10.44
CA VAL A 68 -4.99 -5.54 -9.05
C VAL A 68 -3.85 -5.05 -8.15
N VAL A 69 -4.15 -4.15 -7.22
CA VAL A 69 -3.17 -3.58 -6.29
C VAL A 69 -3.54 -3.96 -4.86
N TYR A 70 -2.66 -4.71 -4.19
CA TYR A 70 -2.78 -5.05 -2.78
C TYR A 70 -1.84 -4.20 -1.94
N THR A 71 -2.41 -3.55 -0.92
CA THR A 71 -1.64 -2.77 0.04
C THR A 71 -1.74 -3.41 1.41
N ASN A 72 -0.60 -3.65 2.05
CA ASN A 72 -0.57 -4.16 3.41
C ASN A 72 0.36 -3.29 4.26
N ILE A 73 -0.12 -2.82 5.39
CA ILE A 73 0.71 -2.15 6.40
C ILE A 73 1.07 -3.17 7.47
N LYS A 74 2.36 -3.22 7.84
CA LYS A 74 2.87 -4.10 8.89
C LYS A 74 3.77 -3.31 9.83
N ASN A 75 3.70 -3.61 11.12
CA ASN A 75 4.74 -3.22 12.06
C ASN A 75 5.89 -4.21 11.94
N ARG A 76 7.13 -3.72 11.92
CA ARG A 76 8.29 -4.59 12.18
C ARG A 76 8.30 -4.91 13.67
N LEU A 77 8.14 -6.19 14.02
CA LEU A 77 8.37 -6.69 15.38
C LEU A 77 9.87 -6.58 15.73
#